data_AF-A0A5J4QQA3-F1
#
_entry.id   AF-A0A5J4QQA3-F1
#
_cell.length_a   1.000
_cell.length_b   1.000
_cell.length_c   1.000
_cell.angle_alpha   90.00
_cell.angle_beta   90.00
_cell.angle_gamma   90.00
#
_symmetry.space_group_name_H-M   'P 1'
#
loop_
_entity.id
_entity.type
_entity.pdbx_description
1 polymer ?
#
loop_
_entity_poly.entity_id
_entity_poly.type
_entity_poly.pdbx_seq_one_letter_code
_entity_poly.pdbx_strand_id
1 'polypeptide(L)'
;MEPSKVYFTNLRTNPQKNLLEKMEGLVRKAGIEKIDFKNQFTAIKLHFGEPGNLAYIRHNYVAQMVKLLRNLGAKPFLTDCNTLYSGQRSNAVDHLQSAMENGFNPISAQCQVIIADGLKGTDYREIEINGEYCKAPKIGTAVADADIIISMTHFKGHEQSGFGGTFKNLGMGAASVAGKL
;
A
#
# COMPACT_ATOMS: atom_id res chain seq x y z
N MET A 1 6.14 -23.95 -10.44
CA MET A 1 5.81 -23.02 -9.34
C MET A 1 4.63 -23.62 -8.61
N GLU A 2 4.75 -23.88 -7.31
CA GLU A 2 3.61 -24.37 -6.52
C GLU A 2 2.49 -23.32 -6.49
N PRO A 3 1.21 -23.72 -6.52
CA PRO A 3 0.09 -22.78 -6.48
C PRO A 3 0.14 -21.92 -5.22
N SER A 4 -0.10 -20.62 -5.36
CA SER A 4 -0.18 -19.72 -4.20
C SER A 4 -1.40 -20.06 -3.35
N LYS A 5 -1.23 -20.10 -2.02
CA LYS A 5 -2.34 -20.34 -1.09
C LYS A 5 -3.16 -19.06 -0.91
N VAL A 6 -4.41 -19.10 -1.37
CA VAL A 6 -5.33 -17.96 -1.29
C VAL A 6 -6.31 -18.16 -0.13
N TYR A 7 -6.47 -17.12 0.68
CA TYR A 7 -7.48 -17.07 1.75
C TYR A 7 -8.53 -16.02 1.35
N PHE A 8 -9.81 -16.37 1.47
CA PHE A 8 -10.90 -15.44 1.18
C PHE A 8 -12.04 -15.55 2.19
N THR A 9 -12.86 -14.52 2.25
CA THR A 9 -14.11 -14.51 3.02
C THR A 9 -15.17 -13.73 2.24
N ASN A 10 -16.44 -14.05 2.46
CA ASN A 10 -17.55 -13.31 1.85
C ASN A 10 -17.80 -11.99 2.60
N LEU A 11 -18.74 -11.17 2.11
CA LEU A 11 -19.08 -9.88 2.75
C LEU A 11 -20.22 -9.96 3.77
N ARG A 12 -20.79 -11.15 4.04
CA ARG A 12 -21.90 -11.28 5.01
C ARG A 12 -21.40 -11.10 6.44
N THR A 13 -22.03 -10.24 7.22
CA THR A 13 -21.70 -9.99 8.64
C THR A 13 -22.77 -10.56 9.57
N ASN A 14 -22.43 -10.72 10.84
CA ASN A 14 -23.38 -11.04 11.91
C ASN A 14 -23.02 -10.20 13.17
N PRO A 15 -23.84 -10.21 14.23
CA PRO A 15 -23.56 -9.42 15.44
C PRO A 15 -22.21 -9.72 16.11
N GLN A 16 -21.60 -10.89 15.85
CA GLN A 16 -20.32 -11.30 16.42
C GLN A 16 -19.11 -11.06 15.50
N LYS A 17 -19.33 -10.83 14.19
CA LYS A 17 -18.28 -10.66 13.18
C LYS A 17 -18.68 -9.64 12.12
N ASN A 18 -18.13 -8.44 12.26
CA ASN A 18 -18.18 -7.38 11.25
C ASN A 18 -17.07 -7.53 10.19
N LEU A 19 -17.07 -6.66 9.17
CA LEU A 19 -16.10 -6.75 8.06
C LEU A 19 -14.64 -6.54 8.50
N LEU A 20 -14.38 -5.71 9.51
CA LEU A 20 -13.03 -5.45 10.02
C LEU A 20 -12.48 -6.68 10.74
N GLU A 21 -13.29 -7.31 11.59
CA GLU A 21 -12.94 -8.56 12.29
C GLU A 21 -12.73 -9.72 11.33
N LYS A 22 -13.52 -9.77 10.24
CA LYS A 22 -13.33 -10.77 9.18
C LYS A 22 -12.02 -10.56 8.43
N MET A 23 -11.67 -9.31 8.11
CA MET A 23 -10.39 -8.98 7.48
C MET A 23 -9.22 -9.37 8.38
N GLU A 24 -9.26 -8.99 9.67
CA GLU A 24 -8.23 -9.37 10.64
C GLU A 24 -8.10 -10.89 10.77
N GLY A 25 -9.22 -11.60 10.93
CA GLY A 25 -9.22 -13.06 11.01
C GLY A 25 -8.63 -13.71 9.75
N LEU A 26 -8.85 -13.13 8.58
CA LEU A 26 -8.30 -13.63 7.33
C LEU A 26 -6.77 -13.49 7.28
N VAL A 27 -6.24 -12.33 7.68
CA VAL A 27 -4.79 -12.09 7.65
C VAL A 27 -4.04 -12.88 8.73
N ARG A 28 -4.65 -13.06 9.91
CA ARG A 28 -4.14 -14.00 10.94
C ARG A 28 -4.12 -15.42 10.42
N LYS A 29 -5.21 -15.88 9.76
CA LYS A 29 -5.26 -17.22 9.15
C LYS A 29 -4.24 -17.39 8.02
N ALA A 30 -3.94 -16.32 7.29
CA ALA A 30 -2.90 -16.30 6.27
C ALA A 30 -1.48 -16.41 6.85
N GLY A 31 -1.32 -16.20 8.16
CA GLY A 31 -0.06 -16.40 8.88
C GLY A 31 0.73 -15.12 9.10
N ILE A 32 0.08 -13.95 9.14
CA ILE A 32 0.77 -12.68 9.41
C ILE A 32 1.57 -12.71 10.73
N GLU A 33 1.10 -13.44 11.73
CA GLU A 33 1.78 -13.61 13.04
C GLU A 33 3.10 -14.40 12.95
N LYS A 34 3.38 -15.06 11.82
CA LYS A 34 4.63 -15.79 11.61
C LYS A 34 5.77 -14.88 11.14
N ILE A 35 5.47 -13.64 10.77
CA ILE A 35 6.44 -12.64 10.36
C ILE A 35 6.94 -11.93 11.62
N ASP A 36 8.26 -11.77 11.77
CA ASP A 36 8.84 -10.99 12.86
C ASP A 36 8.72 -9.50 12.56
N PHE A 37 7.79 -8.83 13.25
CA PHE A 37 7.54 -7.41 13.10
C PHE A 37 8.28 -6.54 14.13
N LYS A 38 8.98 -7.13 15.10
CA LYS A 38 9.50 -6.39 16.26
C LYS A 38 10.45 -5.28 15.82
N ASN A 39 10.05 -4.02 16.05
CA ASN A 39 10.76 -2.80 15.69
C ASN A 39 11.03 -2.59 14.19
N GLN A 40 10.43 -3.41 13.31
CA GLN A 40 10.60 -3.34 11.86
C GLN A 40 9.81 -2.18 11.27
N PHE A 41 10.41 -1.41 10.37
CA PHE A 41 9.73 -0.41 9.56
C PHE A 41 8.86 -1.11 8.52
N THR A 42 7.54 -1.03 8.72
CA THR A 42 6.58 -1.78 7.88
C THR A 42 5.82 -0.83 6.96
N ALA A 43 6.15 -0.87 5.68
CA ALA A 43 5.44 -0.12 4.66
C ALA A 43 4.07 -0.75 4.39
N ILE A 44 2.99 -0.02 4.63
CA ILE A 44 1.67 -0.37 4.13
C ILE A 44 1.51 0.36 2.79
N LYS A 45 1.69 -0.38 1.70
CA LYS A 45 1.57 0.15 0.35
C LYS A 45 0.11 0.13 -0.09
N LEU A 46 -0.43 1.31 -0.38
CA LEU A 46 -1.74 1.46 -1.00
C LEU A 46 -1.72 2.65 -1.96
N HIS A 47 -2.80 2.84 -2.71
CA HIS A 47 -3.05 4.08 -3.42
C HIS A 47 -4.01 4.93 -2.60
N PHE A 48 -3.76 6.24 -2.52
CA PHE A 48 -4.59 7.14 -1.71
C PHE A 48 -5.85 7.63 -2.45
N GLY A 49 -6.00 7.30 -3.73
CA GLY A 49 -7.08 7.78 -4.58
C GLY A 49 -6.90 9.24 -5.00
N GLU A 50 -7.30 9.59 -6.22
CA GLU A 50 -7.44 11.00 -6.58
C GLU A 50 -8.62 11.62 -5.81
N PRO A 51 -8.59 12.92 -5.48
CA PRO A 51 -9.76 13.61 -4.96
C PRO A 51 -10.92 13.58 -5.95
N GLY A 52 -12.15 13.62 -5.42
CA GLY A 52 -13.39 13.61 -6.20
C GLY A 52 -13.93 12.22 -6.59
N ASN A 53 -13.27 11.13 -6.23
CA ASN A 53 -13.85 9.77 -6.37
C ASN A 53 -13.87 9.02 -5.02
N LEU A 54 -14.53 7.86 -5.00
CA LEU A 54 -14.58 6.95 -3.84
C LEU A 54 -13.99 5.57 -4.16
N ALA A 55 -13.24 5.46 -5.26
CA ALA A 55 -12.66 4.24 -5.79
C ALA A 55 -11.30 3.94 -5.14
N TYR A 56 -11.32 3.81 -3.81
CA TYR A 56 -10.15 3.43 -3.02
C TYR A 56 -10.54 2.56 -1.83
N ILE A 57 -9.55 1.88 -1.26
CA ILE A 57 -9.76 1.05 -0.07
C ILE A 57 -10.24 1.94 1.08
N ARG A 58 -11.30 1.55 1.79
CA ARG A 58 -11.78 2.33 2.92
C ARG A 58 -10.70 2.39 4.01
N HIS A 59 -10.40 3.60 4.48
CA HIS A 59 -9.38 3.83 5.52
C HIS A 59 -9.65 3.03 6.81
N ASN A 60 -10.90 2.63 7.11
CA ASN A 60 -11.22 1.78 8.25
C ASN A 60 -10.52 0.41 8.20
N TYR A 61 -10.37 -0.21 7.02
CA TYR A 61 -9.61 -1.46 6.89
C TYR A 61 -8.13 -1.24 7.16
N VAL A 62 -7.60 -0.10 6.69
CA VAL A 62 -6.21 0.28 6.90
C VAL A 62 -5.95 0.53 8.38
N ALA A 63 -6.84 1.25 9.07
CA ALA A 63 -6.73 1.48 10.52
C ALA A 63 -6.71 0.17 11.32
N GLN A 64 -7.54 -0.82 10.93
CA GLN A 64 -7.54 -2.14 11.57
C GLN A 64 -6.19 -2.87 11.34
N MET A 65 -5.65 -2.82 10.12
CA MET A 65 -4.34 -3.41 9.79
C MET A 65 -3.22 -2.71 10.56
N VAL A 66 -3.21 -1.38 10.63
CA VAL A 66 -2.23 -0.60 11.38
C VAL A 66 -2.23 -0.99 12.86
N LYS A 67 -3.42 -1.12 13.46
CA LYS A 67 -3.56 -1.56 14.85
C LYS A 67 -3.00 -2.97 15.05
N LEU A 68 -3.33 -3.91 14.16
CA LEU A 68 -2.79 -5.26 14.18
C LEU A 68 -1.25 -5.25 14.12
N LEU A 69 -0.67 -4.54 13.17
CA LEU A 69 0.79 -4.47 12.98
C LEU A 69 1.50 -3.86 14.19
N ARG A 70 0.96 -2.80 14.79
CA ARG A 70 1.51 -2.24 16.04
C ARG A 70 1.46 -3.24 17.19
N ASN A 71 0.38 -4.00 17.33
CA ASN A 71 0.28 -5.06 18.35
C ASN A 71 1.31 -6.17 18.13
N LEU A 72 1.76 -6.39 16.89
CA LEU A 72 2.84 -7.31 16.55
C LEU A 72 4.24 -6.68 16.71
N GLY A 73 4.34 -5.41 17.14
CA GLY A 73 5.59 -4.71 17.40
C GLY A 73 6.16 -3.92 16.21
N ALA A 74 5.42 -3.81 15.11
CA ALA A 74 5.84 -3.07 13.93
C ALA A 74 5.88 -1.55 14.16
N LYS A 75 6.64 -0.86 13.30
CA LYS A 75 6.56 0.59 13.08
C LYS A 75 5.90 0.85 11.73
N PRO A 76 4.56 0.80 11.63
CA PRO A 76 3.87 0.93 10.35
C PRO A 76 3.81 2.39 9.87
N PHE A 77 3.92 2.56 8.55
CA PHE A 77 3.62 3.81 7.85
C PHE A 77 2.86 3.52 6.55
N LEU A 78 1.96 4.41 6.15
CA LEU A 78 1.28 4.33 4.86
C LEU A 78 2.17 4.95 3.79
N THR A 79 2.17 4.36 2.58
CA THR A 79 3.02 4.89 1.52
C THR A 79 2.46 4.69 0.12
N ASP A 80 2.78 5.66 -0.74
CA ASP A 80 2.59 5.66 -2.19
C ASP A 80 3.71 6.50 -2.82
N CYS A 81 3.97 6.29 -4.11
CA CYS A 81 4.87 7.14 -4.90
C CYS A 81 4.06 8.08 -5.78
N ASN A 82 4.65 9.23 -6.13
CA ASN A 82 4.00 10.23 -6.96
C ASN A 82 3.65 9.68 -8.36
N THR A 83 2.54 10.13 -8.92
CA THR A 83 2.06 9.70 -10.24
C THR A 83 2.80 10.40 -11.38
N LEU A 84 2.94 9.73 -12.54
CA LEU A 84 3.46 10.37 -13.76
C LEU A 84 2.49 11.37 -14.39
N TYR A 85 1.19 11.11 -14.23
CA TYR A 85 0.15 11.89 -14.85
C TYR A 85 -0.20 13.10 -13.98
N SER A 86 -0.72 14.14 -14.65
CA SER A 86 -1.27 15.32 -14.01
C SER A 86 -2.39 14.93 -13.05
N GLY A 87 -2.35 15.52 -11.86
CA GLY A 87 -3.29 15.23 -10.78
C GLY A 87 -2.71 15.65 -9.45
N GLN A 88 -3.49 15.50 -8.40
CA GLN A 88 -3.09 15.91 -7.05
C GLN A 88 -2.15 14.90 -6.38
N ARG A 89 -1.77 13.82 -7.07
CA ARG A 89 -0.76 12.87 -6.60
C ARG A 89 0.58 12.97 -7.34
N SER A 90 0.80 14.04 -8.10
CA SER A 90 2.01 14.25 -8.92
C SER A 90 3.22 14.77 -8.13
N ASN A 91 3.02 15.29 -6.91
CA ASN A 91 4.08 15.71 -5.99
C ASN A 91 3.66 15.48 -4.54
N ALA A 92 4.61 15.41 -3.60
CA ALA A 92 4.31 14.96 -2.25
C ALA A 92 3.34 15.87 -1.47
N VAL A 93 3.37 17.20 -1.71
CA VAL A 93 2.54 18.14 -0.94
C VAL A 93 1.07 17.92 -1.28
N ASP A 94 0.73 17.94 -2.56
CA ASP A 94 -0.65 17.70 -3.01
C ASP A 94 -1.07 16.26 -2.75
N HIS A 95 -0.14 15.32 -2.84
CA HIS A 95 -0.41 13.90 -2.63
C HIS A 95 -0.79 13.62 -1.17
N LEU A 96 -0.07 14.24 -0.22
CA LEU A 96 -0.41 14.18 1.20
C LEU A 96 -1.76 14.86 1.49
N GLN A 97 -2.08 15.96 0.81
CA GLN A 97 -3.40 16.59 0.92
C GLN A 97 -4.51 15.66 0.42
N SER A 98 -4.31 15.02 -0.73
CA SER A 98 -5.24 14.01 -1.28
C SER A 98 -5.43 12.83 -0.33
N ALA A 99 -4.33 12.35 0.27
CA ALA A 99 -4.37 11.30 1.27
C ALA A 99 -5.18 11.74 2.51
N MET A 100 -4.95 12.97 2.98
CA MET A 100 -5.65 13.53 4.14
C MET A 100 -7.16 13.60 3.92
N GLU A 101 -7.60 14.13 2.78
CA GLU A 101 -9.01 14.26 2.40
C GLU A 101 -9.72 12.91 2.30
N ASN A 102 -9.03 11.90 1.77
CA ASN A 102 -9.57 10.54 1.65
C ASN A 102 -9.47 9.70 2.94
N GLY A 103 -9.04 10.32 4.05
CA GLY A 103 -9.00 9.70 5.38
C GLY A 103 -7.72 8.88 5.66
N PHE A 104 -6.71 8.96 4.80
CA PHE A 104 -5.38 8.40 5.02
C PHE A 104 -4.51 9.40 5.78
N ASN A 105 -4.84 9.60 7.05
CA ASN A 105 -4.16 10.52 7.95
C ASN A 105 -4.01 9.90 9.36
N PRO A 106 -3.21 10.52 10.24
CA PRO A 106 -2.99 9.99 11.60
C PRO A 106 -4.24 9.87 12.46
N ILE A 107 -5.33 10.57 12.12
CA ILE A 107 -6.59 10.54 12.86
C ILE A 107 -7.46 9.38 12.38
N SER A 108 -7.75 9.32 11.08
CA SER A 108 -8.70 8.37 10.50
C SER A 108 -8.10 7.00 10.21
N ALA A 109 -6.89 6.96 9.65
CA ALA A 109 -6.17 5.71 9.36
C ALA A 109 -5.22 5.31 10.51
N GLN A 110 -5.13 6.14 11.55
CA GLN A 110 -4.29 5.91 12.72
C GLN A 110 -2.81 5.75 12.36
N CYS A 111 -2.32 6.30 11.24
CA CYS A 111 -0.97 6.03 10.73
C CYS A 111 -0.37 7.25 10.02
N GLN A 112 0.96 7.40 10.11
CA GLN A 112 1.69 8.43 9.39
C GLN A 112 1.81 8.05 7.90
N VAL A 113 1.87 9.06 7.04
CA VAL A 113 2.02 8.87 5.59
C VAL A 113 3.41 9.34 5.18
N ILE A 114 4.09 8.54 4.36
CA ILE A 114 5.37 8.88 3.75
C ILE A 114 5.24 8.70 2.25
N ILE A 115 5.44 9.77 1.48
CA ILE A 115 5.52 9.69 0.03
C ILE A 115 6.89 9.13 -0.33
N ALA A 116 6.89 7.93 -0.91
CA ALA A 116 8.09 7.10 -0.94
C ALA A 116 9.19 7.60 -1.87
N ASP A 117 8.83 8.35 -2.90
CA ASP A 117 9.76 8.94 -3.86
C ASP A 117 10.02 10.43 -3.65
N GLY A 118 9.72 10.93 -2.44
CA GLY A 118 10.10 12.28 -2.02
C GLY A 118 9.24 13.38 -2.62
N LEU A 119 9.70 14.63 -2.44
CA LEU A 119 8.91 15.82 -2.77
C LEU A 119 8.49 15.87 -4.24
N LYS A 120 9.40 15.50 -5.15
CA LYS A 120 9.24 15.62 -6.61
C LYS A 120 9.33 14.28 -7.34
N GLY A 121 9.32 13.15 -6.63
CA GLY A 121 9.46 11.83 -7.25
C GLY A 121 10.91 11.46 -7.62
N THR A 122 11.89 12.18 -7.10
CA THR A 122 13.32 12.03 -7.40
C THR A 122 14.04 11.10 -6.44
N ASP A 123 13.42 10.73 -5.33
CA ASP A 123 14.09 9.96 -4.28
C ASP A 123 13.87 8.48 -4.59
N TYR A 124 14.92 7.81 -5.06
CA TYR A 124 14.83 6.39 -5.38
C TYR A 124 16.13 5.64 -5.11
N ARG A 125 15.97 4.33 -4.96
CA ARG A 125 17.06 3.36 -5.04
C ARG A 125 16.91 2.51 -6.29
N GLU A 126 18.03 2.24 -6.93
CA GLU A 126 18.09 1.23 -7.98
C GLU A 126 18.27 -0.15 -7.33
N ILE A 127 17.35 -1.07 -7.60
CA ILE A 127 17.37 -2.41 -7.05
C ILE A 127 17.79 -3.37 -8.17
N GLU A 128 19.04 -3.82 -8.16
CA GLU A 128 19.53 -4.75 -9.18
C GLU A 128 18.85 -6.12 -9.03
N ILE A 129 18.07 -6.50 -10.04
CA ILE A 129 17.38 -7.80 -10.09
C ILE A 129 17.70 -8.58 -11.36
N ASN A 130 18.50 -7.99 -12.27
CA ASN A 130 18.87 -8.54 -13.57
C ASN A 130 17.69 -9.16 -14.34
N GLY A 131 16.53 -8.52 -14.27
CA GLY A 131 15.31 -8.96 -14.94
C GLY A 131 15.38 -8.73 -16.46
N GLU A 132 14.61 -9.52 -17.21
CA GLU A 132 14.54 -9.45 -18.67
C GLU A 132 14.17 -8.05 -19.19
N TYR A 133 13.13 -7.44 -18.61
CA TYR A 133 12.59 -6.14 -19.03
C TYR A 133 13.12 -4.96 -18.22
N CYS A 134 13.59 -5.20 -17.00
CA CYS A 134 14.06 -4.15 -16.10
C CYS A 134 15.21 -4.70 -15.25
N LYS A 135 16.43 -4.25 -15.56
CA LYS A 135 17.64 -4.73 -14.87
C LYS A 135 17.78 -4.15 -13.47
N ALA A 136 17.44 -2.87 -13.32
CA ALA A 136 17.56 -2.09 -12.09
C ALA A 136 16.34 -1.14 -11.95
N PRO A 137 15.17 -1.65 -11.51
CA PRO A 137 14.02 -0.81 -11.21
C PRO A 137 14.36 0.28 -10.18
N LYS A 138 13.87 1.49 -10.45
CA LYS A 138 13.99 2.66 -9.56
C LYS A 138 12.81 2.69 -8.61
N ILE A 139 13.02 2.20 -7.39
CA ILE A 139 11.99 2.10 -6.36
C ILE A 139 12.10 3.29 -5.42
N GLY A 140 10.96 3.88 -5.05
CA GLY A 140 10.92 5.00 -4.10
C GLY A 140 11.64 4.64 -2.81
N THR A 141 12.54 5.51 -2.36
CA THR A 141 13.46 5.25 -1.24
C THR A 141 12.76 4.70 0.00
N ALA A 142 11.61 5.25 0.40
CA ALA A 142 10.93 4.77 1.62
C ALA A 142 10.36 3.35 1.48
N VAL A 143 10.01 2.90 0.27
CA VAL A 143 9.61 1.49 0.05
C VAL A 143 10.84 0.59 0.00
N ALA A 144 11.91 1.04 -0.66
CA ALA A 144 13.16 0.29 -0.75
C ALA A 144 13.82 0.06 0.63
N ASP A 145 13.63 1.01 1.55
CA ASP A 145 14.20 0.99 2.90
C ASP A 145 13.29 0.32 3.95
N ALA A 146 12.09 -0.11 3.55
CA ALA A 146 11.18 -0.80 4.46
C ALA A 146 11.63 -2.25 4.67
N ASP A 147 11.67 -2.68 5.94
CA ASP A 147 12.01 -4.06 6.29
C ASP A 147 10.92 -5.04 5.85
N ILE A 148 9.65 -4.60 5.88
CA ILE A 148 8.48 -5.39 5.51
C ILE A 148 7.52 -4.54 4.67
N ILE A 149 6.97 -5.14 3.61
CA ILE A 149 5.96 -4.50 2.75
C ILE A 149 4.65 -5.28 2.84
N ILE A 150 3.58 -4.58 3.25
CA ILE A 150 2.20 -5.05 3.21
C ILE A 150 1.46 -4.29 2.11
N SER A 151 1.12 -4.97 1.01
CA SER A 151 0.32 -4.36 -0.07
C SER A 151 -1.18 -4.49 0.20
N MET A 152 -1.83 -3.38 0.54
CA MET A 152 -3.29 -3.28 0.63
C MET A 152 -3.86 -2.71 -0.67
N THR A 153 -4.78 -3.45 -1.29
CA THR A 153 -5.40 -3.04 -2.56
C THR A 153 -6.90 -3.25 -2.52
N HIS A 154 -7.58 -2.62 -3.47
CA HIS A 154 -8.99 -2.87 -3.76
C HIS A 154 -9.11 -3.24 -5.23
N PHE A 155 -10.19 -3.94 -5.56
CA PHE A 155 -10.46 -4.32 -6.94
C PHE A 155 -10.84 -3.09 -7.76
N LYS A 156 -10.16 -2.89 -8.90
CA LYS A 156 -10.50 -1.85 -9.87
C LYS A 156 -10.25 -2.33 -11.29
N GLY A 157 -11.08 -1.89 -12.22
CA GLY A 157 -10.79 -2.01 -13.65
C GLY A 157 -9.58 -1.15 -14.03
N HIS A 158 -8.89 -1.54 -15.10
CA HIS A 158 -7.84 -0.75 -15.71
C HIS A 158 -7.97 -0.78 -17.23
N GLU A 159 -8.00 0.40 -17.85
CA GLU A 159 -8.34 0.56 -19.27
C GLU A 159 -7.43 -0.25 -20.19
N GLN A 160 -6.15 -0.40 -19.86
CA GLN A 160 -5.17 -1.11 -20.68
C GLN A 160 -4.85 -2.54 -20.21
N SER A 161 -5.12 -2.87 -18.95
CA SER A 161 -4.63 -4.13 -18.35
C SER A 161 -5.74 -5.00 -17.75
N GLY A 162 -7.00 -4.68 -18.05
CA GLY A 162 -8.19 -5.36 -17.52
C GLY A 162 -8.46 -4.99 -16.06
N PHE A 163 -7.59 -5.43 -15.15
CA PHE A 163 -7.72 -5.18 -13.72
C PHE A 163 -6.45 -4.59 -13.11
N GLY A 164 -6.63 -3.58 -12.27
CA GLY A 164 -5.63 -3.13 -11.32
C GLY A 164 -5.79 -3.87 -9.99
N GLY A 165 -4.69 -4.03 -9.26
CA GLY A 165 -4.70 -4.75 -8.00
C GLY A 165 -3.33 -4.77 -7.34
N THR A 166 -2.97 -5.91 -6.75
CA THR A 166 -1.77 -6.07 -5.93
C THR A 166 -0.48 -5.78 -6.71
N PHE A 167 -0.29 -6.40 -7.87
CA PHE A 167 0.95 -6.21 -8.64
C PHE A 167 1.11 -4.79 -9.19
N LYS A 168 0.03 -4.16 -9.68
CA LYS A 168 0.08 -2.76 -10.11
C LYS A 168 0.44 -1.83 -8.94
N ASN A 169 -0.16 -2.07 -7.77
CA ASN A 169 0.07 -1.27 -6.57
C ASN A 169 1.52 -1.34 -6.08
N LEU A 170 2.16 -2.50 -6.20
CA LEU A 170 3.59 -2.65 -5.91
C LEU A 170 4.46 -2.12 -7.04
N GLY A 171 4.28 -2.56 -8.28
CA GLY A 171 5.13 -2.17 -9.40
C GLY A 171 5.08 -0.67 -9.66
N MET A 172 3.99 -0.19 -10.27
CA MET A 172 3.87 1.24 -10.60
C MET A 172 3.71 2.11 -9.36
N GLY A 173 3.01 1.62 -8.32
CA GLY A 173 2.79 2.42 -7.12
C GLY A 173 4.03 2.60 -6.25
N ALA A 174 5.02 1.70 -6.29
CA ALA A 174 6.27 1.86 -5.53
C ALA A 174 7.46 2.33 -6.38
N ALA A 175 7.38 2.27 -7.71
CA ALA A 175 8.38 2.91 -8.56
C ALA A 175 8.40 4.43 -8.30
N SER A 176 9.56 5.07 -8.41
CA SER A 176 9.65 6.53 -8.40
C SER A 176 9.11 7.14 -9.70
N VAL A 177 9.00 8.46 -9.82
CA VAL A 177 8.64 9.09 -11.10
C VAL A 177 9.62 8.65 -12.20
N ALA A 178 10.92 8.67 -11.92
CA ALA A 178 11.94 8.21 -12.86
C ALA A 178 11.84 6.70 -13.19
N GLY A 179 11.32 5.88 -12.28
CA GLY A 179 11.13 4.43 -12.51
C GLY A 179 9.88 4.06 -13.29
N LYS A 180 8.99 5.03 -13.53
CA LYS A 180 7.78 4.83 -14.34
C LYS A 180 7.98 5.27 -15.81
N LEU A 181 9.06 6.01 -16.09
CA LEU A 181 9.50 6.42 -17.43
C LEU A 181 10.36 5.34 -18.06
#